data_AF-A0A7S0MH05-F1
#
_entry.id   AF-A0A7S0MH05-F1
#
_cell.length_a   1.000
_cell.length_b   1.000
_cell.length_c   1.000
_cell.angle_alpha   90.00
_cell.angle_beta   90.00
_cell.angle_gamma   90.00
#
_symmetry.space_group_name_H-M   'P 1'
#
loop_
_entity.id
_entity.type
_entity.pdbx_description
1 polymer ?
#
loop_
_entity_poly.entity_id
_entity_poly.type
_entity_poly.pdbx_seq_one_letter_code
_entity_poly.pdbx_strand_id
1 'polypeptide(L)'
;DETITFIPHPNTLTATGDQNYRDSDRGKKAFPFAIAEKIDNSISATRDNSEDDGRNIDIYFLYNDAHEIQNICVLDNGFGMDITGLKSYATYNYSQLSREQDSSREGQPLHPVSLDDESDADPLSLNGRIGHFGVGAQNSAFFMAEEELVVTRQRCPAG
;
A
#
# COMPACT_ATOMS: atom_id res chain seq x y z
N ASP A 1 -40.89 -1.76 -12.60
CA ASP A 1 -39.58 -1.16 -12.31
C ASP A 1 -38.49 -2.15 -12.61
N GLU A 2 -37.50 -1.73 -13.40
CA GLU A 2 -36.36 -2.55 -13.78
C GLU A 2 -35.15 -2.07 -12.96
N THR A 3 -34.61 -2.95 -12.12
CA THR A 3 -33.45 -2.61 -11.26
C THR A 3 -32.17 -2.77 -12.07
N ILE A 4 -31.45 -1.67 -12.26
CA ILE A 4 -30.11 -1.68 -12.89
C ILE A 4 -29.06 -1.77 -11.78
N THR A 5 -28.09 -2.68 -11.95
CA THR A 5 -26.90 -2.75 -11.10
C THR A 5 -25.68 -2.28 -11.90
N PHE A 6 -24.82 -1.48 -11.28
CA PHE A 6 -23.57 -1.02 -11.87
C PHE A 6 -22.39 -1.61 -11.11
N ILE A 7 -21.71 -2.57 -11.73
CA ILE A 7 -20.45 -3.13 -11.23
C ILE A 7 -19.32 -2.44 -12.02
N PRO A 8 -18.35 -1.79 -11.34
CA PRO A 8 -17.21 -1.18 -12.02
C PRO A 8 -16.47 -2.20 -12.88
N HIS A 9 -16.10 -1.79 -14.09
CA HIS A 9 -15.30 -2.64 -14.97
C HIS A 9 -13.90 -2.87 -14.35
N PRO A 10 -13.26 -4.04 -14.50
CA PRO A 10 -11.93 -4.31 -13.95
C PRO A 10 -10.85 -3.29 -14.32
N ASN A 11 -10.99 -2.62 -15.47
CA ASN A 11 -10.12 -1.49 -15.87
C ASN A 11 -10.09 -0.33 -14.86
N THR A 12 -11.09 -0.24 -13.98
CA THR A 12 -11.09 0.69 -12.84
C THR A 12 -9.91 0.44 -11.90
N LEU A 13 -9.30 -0.75 -11.93
CA LEU A 13 -8.12 -1.12 -11.16
C LEU A 13 -6.85 -1.13 -12.03
N THR A 14 -6.91 -1.72 -13.23
CA THR A 14 -5.71 -1.98 -14.04
C THR A 14 -5.25 -0.80 -14.90
N ALA A 15 -6.15 0.14 -15.25
CA ALA A 15 -5.80 1.27 -16.12
C ALA A 15 -5.48 2.57 -15.36
N THR A 16 -5.48 2.53 -14.02
CA THR A 16 -5.33 3.73 -13.19
C THR A 16 -3.89 4.18 -13.04
N GLY A 17 -2.92 3.27 -13.12
CA GLY A 17 -1.49 3.59 -13.09
C GLY A 17 -1.09 4.57 -14.19
N ASP A 18 -1.42 4.24 -15.44
CA ASP A 18 -1.09 5.04 -16.64
C ASP A 18 -1.68 6.46 -16.64
N GLN A 19 -2.78 6.67 -15.92
CA GLN A 19 -3.43 7.97 -15.82
C GLN A 19 -2.81 8.85 -14.73
N ASN A 20 -2.29 8.24 -13.65
CA ASN A 20 -1.79 8.94 -12.48
C ASN A 20 -0.27 9.18 -12.52
N TYR A 21 0.48 8.32 -13.20
CA TYR A 21 1.92 8.41 -13.33
C TYR A 21 2.31 8.87 -14.74
N ARG A 22 2.66 10.15 -14.86
CA ARG A 22 3.17 10.74 -16.10
C ARG A 22 4.47 11.45 -15.84
N ASP A 23 5.41 11.31 -16.78
CA ASP A 23 6.63 12.10 -16.77
C ASP A 23 6.25 13.57 -16.71
N SER A 24 6.78 14.28 -15.72
CA SER A 24 6.51 15.70 -15.58
C SER A 24 7.18 16.49 -16.70
N ASP A 25 6.60 17.62 -17.07
CA ASP A 25 7.21 18.65 -17.92
C ASP A 25 8.54 19.18 -17.35
N ARG A 26 8.80 18.97 -16.05
CA ARG A 26 10.06 19.27 -15.36
C ARG A 26 11.12 18.17 -15.48
N GLY A 27 10.91 17.16 -16.32
CA GLY A 27 11.88 16.11 -16.61
C GLY A 27 12.03 15.03 -15.54
N LYS A 28 11.18 14.99 -14.51
CA LYS A 28 11.17 13.89 -13.54
C LYS A 28 10.42 12.70 -14.12
N LYS A 29 11.07 11.53 -14.05
CA LYS A 29 10.49 10.23 -14.42
C LYS A 29 9.44 9.82 -13.42
N ALA A 30 8.35 9.22 -13.90
CA ALA A 30 7.25 8.79 -13.03
C ALA A 30 7.58 7.52 -12.21
N PHE A 31 8.48 6.68 -12.72
CA PHE A 31 8.83 5.38 -12.11
C PHE A 31 9.31 5.45 -10.65
N PRO A 32 10.21 6.36 -10.25
CA PRO A 32 10.57 6.51 -8.84
C PRO A 32 9.40 6.84 -7.91
N PHE A 33 8.37 7.56 -8.39
CA PHE A 33 7.18 7.85 -7.58
C PHE A 33 6.31 6.62 -7.37
N ALA A 34 6.20 5.75 -8.37
CA ALA A 34 5.50 4.47 -8.20
C ALA A 34 6.22 3.55 -7.20
N ILE A 35 7.56 3.53 -7.21
CA ILE A 35 8.34 2.83 -6.19
C ILE A 35 8.14 3.47 -4.80
N ALA A 36 8.09 4.80 -4.71
CA ALA A 36 7.88 5.51 -3.45
C ALA A 36 6.58 5.11 -2.75
N GLU A 37 5.47 4.93 -3.47
CA GLU A 37 4.22 4.42 -2.87
C GLU A 37 4.38 3.05 -2.20
N LYS A 38 5.21 2.16 -2.76
CA LYS A 38 5.50 0.87 -2.12
C LYS A 38 6.31 1.05 -0.85
N ILE A 39 7.30 1.95 -0.89
CA ILE A 39 8.09 2.33 0.29
C ILE A 39 7.19 2.94 1.37
N ASP A 40 6.25 3.82 1.03
CA ASP A 40 5.35 4.47 1.98
C ASP A 40 4.44 3.46 2.71
N ASN A 41 3.96 2.45 1.99
CA ASN A 41 3.22 1.33 2.57
C ASN A 41 4.10 0.51 3.52
N SER A 42 5.34 0.20 3.12
CA SER A 42 6.29 -0.53 3.97
C SER A 42 6.76 0.28 5.19
N ILE A 43 6.90 1.61 5.07
CA ILE A 43 7.13 2.52 6.20
C ILE A 43 5.97 2.40 7.20
N SER A 44 4.73 2.42 6.70
CA SER A 44 3.54 2.26 7.54
C SER A 44 3.53 0.89 8.23
N ALA A 45 3.86 -0.18 7.50
CA ALA A 45 3.86 -1.56 8.00
C ALA A 45 4.94 -1.84 9.06
N THR A 46 6.07 -1.12 8.99
CA THR A 46 7.22 -1.26 9.90
C THR A 46 7.23 -0.23 11.03
N ARG A 47 6.25 0.67 11.09
CA ARG A 47 6.22 1.80 12.04
C ARG A 47 6.36 1.34 13.50
N ASP A 48 5.65 0.26 13.85
CA ASP A 48 5.55 -0.24 15.22
C ASP A 48 6.55 -1.37 15.51
N ASN A 49 7.56 -1.57 14.65
CA ASN A 49 8.62 -2.54 14.90
C ASN A 49 9.43 -2.13 16.14
N SER A 50 9.90 -3.12 16.90
CA SER A 50 10.82 -2.86 18.01
C SER A 50 12.17 -2.37 17.49
N GLU A 51 12.92 -1.67 18.35
CA GLU A 51 14.28 -1.22 18.02
C GLU A 51 15.20 -2.40 17.68
N ASP A 52 15.05 -3.53 18.39
CA ASP A 52 15.85 -4.75 18.17
C ASP A 52 15.56 -5.41 16.80
N ASP A 53 14.32 -5.33 16.32
CA ASP A 53 13.93 -5.88 15.02
C ASP A 53 14.34 -4.99 13.83
N GLY A 54 14.48 -3.69 14.07
CA GLY A 54 14.74 -2.69 13.05
C GLY A 54 13.60 -2.53 12.02
N ARG A 55 13.79 -1.61 11.08
CA ARG A 55 12.85 -1.33 9.99
C ARG A 55 13.56 -1.53 8.66
N ASN A 56 13.36 -2.70 8.06
CA ASN A 56 14.02 -3.10 6.82
C ASN A 56 13.03 -3.04 5.67
N ILE A 57 13.42 -2.37 4.60
CA ILE A 57 12.67 -2.27 3.35
C ILE A 57 13.68 -2.52 2.23
N ASP A 58 13.62 -3.70 1.63
CA ASP A 58 14.52 -4.11 0.56
C ASP A 58 13.81 -4.01 -0.79
N ILE A 59 14.52 -3.51 -1.79
CA ILE A 59 14.02 -3.41 -3.17
C ILE A 59 14.95 -4.18 -4.09
N TYR A 60 14.42 -5.24 -4.71
CA TYR A 60 15.15 -6.07 -5.66
C TYR A 60 14.64 -5.81 -7.08
N PHE A 61 15.56 -5.52 -7.99
CA PHE A 61 15.33 -5.51 -9.43
C PHE A 61 15.89 -6.81 -10.01
N LEU A 62 15.02 -7.70 -10.46
CA LEU A 62 15.40 -8.96 -11.07
C LEU A 62 15.43 -8.77 -12.59
N TYR A 63 16.59 -9.01 -13.19
CA TYR A 63 16.81 -8.82 -14.62
C TYR A 63 16.84 -10.16 -15.35
N ASN A 64 16.35 -10.18 -16.60
CA ASN A 64 16.54 -11.31 -17.50
C ASN A 64 17.96 -11.30 -18.12
N ASP A 65 18.29 -12.31 -18.93
CA ASP A 65 19.58 -12.41 -19.63
C ASP A 65 19.82 -11.27 -20.62
N ALA A 66 18.78 -10.53 -21.01
CA ALA A 66 18.86 -9.35 -21.87
C ALA A 66 19.03 -8.03 -21.10
N HIS A 67 19.25 -8.08 -19.78
CA HIS A 67 19.35 -6.90 -18.89
C HIS A 67 18.08 -6.05 -18.82
N GLU A 68 16.91 -6.64 -19.05
CA GLU A 68 15.62 -5.98 -18.87
C GLU A 68 15.04 -6.37 -17.51
N ILE A 69 14.39 -5.42 -16.84
CA ILE A 69 13.72 -5.69 -15.56
C ILE A 69 12.57 -6.67 -15.83
N GLN A 70 12.67 -7.86 -15.26
CA GLN A 70 11.66 -8.89 -15.35
C GLN A 70 10.69 -8.81 -14.16
N ASN A 71 11.22 -8.56 -12.96
CA ASN A 71 10.40 -8.43 -11.75
C ASN A 71 10.97 -7.36 -10.82
N ILE A 72 10.08 -6.70 -10.09
CA ILE A 72 10.41 -5.78 -9.01
C ILE A 72 9.82 -6.37 -7.73
N CYS A 73 10.64 -6.59 -6.72
CA CYS A 73 10.21 -7.09 -5.42
C CYS A 73 10.48 -6.03 -4.35
N VAL A 74 9.45 -5.68 -3.59
CA VAL A 74 9.57 -4.86 -2.39
C VAL A 74 9.26 -5.76 -1.20
N LEU A 75 10.22 -5.89 -0.30
CA LEU A 75 10.12 -6.73 0.90
C LEU A 75 10.28 -5.86 2.13
N ASP A 76 9.38 -6.00 3.09
CA ASP A 76 9.51 -5.38 4.40
C ASP A 76 9.39 -6.39 5.54
N ASN A 77 9.97 -6.04 6.69
CA ASN A 77 9.88 -6.82 7.93
C ASN A 77 8.75 -6.32 8.85
N GLY A 78 7.72 -5.69 8.29
CA GLY A 78 6.61 -5.13 9.05
C GLY A 78 5.68 -6.18 9.66
N PHE A 79 4.55 -5.70 10.17
CA PHE A 79 3.57 -6.56 10.85
C PHE A 79 2.82 -7.50 9.90
N GLY A 80 2.88 -7.25 8.60
CA GLY A 80 2.14 -7.99 7.59
C GLY A 80 0.63 -7.82 7.73
N MET A 81 -0.11 -8.64 6.99
CA MET A 81 -1.58 -8.64 6.98
C MET A 81 -2.12 -10.03 7.30
N ASP A 82 -3.27 -10.06 7.96
CA ASP A 82 -4.15 -11.22 7.96
C ASP A 82 -5.01 -11.25 6.68
N ILE A 83 -5.92 -12.22 6.60
CA ILE A 83 -6.83 -12.35 5.44
C ILE A 83 -7.76 -11.14 5.27
N THR A 84 -8.13 -10.46 6.36
CA THR A 84 -9.00 -9.28 6.30
C THR A 84 -8.20 -8.09 5.78
N GLY A 85 -7.01 -7.84 6.31
CA GLY A 85 -6.09 -6.82 5.82
C GLY A 85 -5.71 -7.02 4.35
N LEU A 86 -5.44 -8.26 3.94
CA LEU A 86 -5.14 -8.58 2.54
C LEU A 86 -6.35 -8.34 1.62
N LYS A 87 -7.57 -8.64 2.07
CA LYS A 87 -8.79 -8.27 1.33
C LYS A 87 -8.95 -6.76 1.24
N SER A 88 -8.74 -6.03 2.32
CA SER A 88 -8.78 -4.56 2.34
C SER A 88 -7.73 -3.94 1.42
N TYR A 89 -6.55 -4.56 1.29
CA TYR A 89 -5.53 -4.19 0.31
C TYR A 89 -6.02 -4.41 -1.13
N ALA A 90 -6.70 -5.52 -1.41
CA ALA A 90 -7.20 -5.83 -2.74
C ALA A 90 -8.42 -4.98 -3.16
N THR A 91 -9.14 -4.35 -2.22
CA THR A 91 -10.29 -3.48 -2.53
C THR A 91 -9.84 -2.11 -3.01
N TYR A 92 -10.15 -1.79 -4.27
CA TYR A 92 -9.85 -0.48 -4.87
C TYR A 92 -10.62 0.64 -4.15
N ASN A 93 -9.93 1.75 -3.85
CA ASN A 93 -10.48 2.92 -3.17
C ASN A 93 -10.99 2.66 -1.74
N TYR A 94 -10.38 1.68 -1.05
CA TYR A 94 -10.69 1.38 0.34
C TYR A 94 -9.67 2.05 1.28
N SER A 95 -9.97 3.32 1.59
CA SER A 95 -9.13 4.23 2.38
C SER A 95 -8.98 3.82 3.85
N GLN A 96 -8.02 4.43 4.56
CA GLN A 96 -7.85 4.23 6.01
C GLN A 96 -9.10 4.66 6.80
N LEU A 97 -9.73 5.77 6.42
CA LEU A 97 -10.99 6.25 7.03
C LEU A 97 -12.14 5.25 6.85
N SER A 98 -12.22 4.60 5.69
CA SER A 98 -13.23 3.56 5.43
C SER A 98 -13.00 2.31 6.29
N ARG A 99 -11.73 1.95 6.52
CA ARG A 99 -11.34 0.80 7.35
C ARG A 99 -11.71 0.99 8.82
N GLU A 100 -11.49 2.17 9.38
CA GLU A 100 -11.86 2.50 10.76
C GLU A 100 -13.38 2.50 11.00
N GLN A 101 -14.14 2.96 10.00
CA GLN A 101 -15.60 2.93 10.05
C GLN A 101 -16.17 1.50 10.01
N ASP A 102 -15.52 0.57 9.31
CA ASP A 102 -15.97 -0.83 9.27
C ASP A 102 -15.49 -1.61 10.50
N SER A 103 -14.26 -1.38 10.99
CA SER A 103 -13.76 -2.03 12.22
C SER A 103 -14.57 -1.65 13.46
N SER A 104 -15.03 -0.40 13.54
CA SER A 104 -15.93 0.07 14.61
C SER A 104 -17.34 -0.53 14.54
N ARG A 105 -17.75 -1.05 13.37
CA ARG A 105 -19.05 -1.72 13.17
C ARG A 105 -18.98 -3.23 13.37
N GLU A 106 -17.85 -3.86 13.05
CA GLU A 106 -17.67 -5.32 13.14
C GLU A 106 -17.01 -5.80 14.43
N GLY A 107 -16.56 -4.89 15.31
CA GLY A 107 -15.94 -5.24 16.59
C GLY A 107 -14.62 -6.01 16.44
N GLN A 108 -14.00 -5.98 15.26
CA GLN A 108 -12.71 -6.59 14.99
C GLN A 108 -11.58 -5.56 15.12
N PRO A 109 -10.49 -5.89 15.82
CA PRO A 109 -9.32 -5.03 15.87
C PRO A 109 -8.55 -5.19 14.55
N LEU A 110 -9.03 -4.54 13.49
CA LEU A 110 -8.09 -4.07 12.48
C LEU A 110 -7.21 -3.08 13.22
N HIS A 111 -5.88 -3.27 13.17
CA HIS A 111 -4.92 -2.36 13.79
C HIS A 111 -5.33 -0.92 13.42
N PRO A 112 -5.94 -0.15 14.34
CA PRO A 112 -6.45 1.16 14.00
C PRO A 112 -5.21 1.97 13.70
N VAL A 113 -5.12 2.54 12.50
CA VAL A 113 -4.13 3.57 12.24
C VAL A 113 -4.73 4.84 12.84
N SER A 114 -4.85 4.89 14.17
CA SER A 114 -5.54 5.94 14.91
C SER A 114 -5.15 7.30 14.35
N LEU A 115 -6.08 7.97 13.67
CA LEU A 115 -5.87 9.30 13.11
C LEU A 115 -5.80 10.38 14.21
N ASP A 116 -6.21 10.04 15.43
CA ASP A 116 -6.38 10.98 16.54
C ASP A 116 -5.33 10.81 17.65
N ASP A 117 -4.05 10.79 17.29
CA ASP A 117 -2.99 11.08 18.26
C ASP A 117 -2.33 12.42 17.92
N GLU A 118 -3.08 13.51 18.15
CA GLU A 118 -2.58 14.89 18.19
C GLU A 118 -1.45 15.08 19.23
N SER A 119 -1.19 14.07 20.08
CA SER A 119 -0.14 14.08 21.09
C SER A 119 1.27 13.86 20.53
N ASP A 120 1.38 13.44 19.27
CA ASP A 120 2.63 13.04 18.60
C ASP A 120 2.98 13.95 17.41
N ALA A 121 2.85 15.27 17.61
CA ALA A 121 3.23 16.27 16.61
C ALA A 121 4.76 16.31 16.47
N ASP A 122 5.32 15.34 15.74
CA ASP A 122 6.68 15.43 15.23
C ASP A 122 6.78 16.73 14.41
N PRO A 123 7.79 17.59 14.65
CA PRO A 123 7.90 18.90 14.01
C PRO A 123 8.07 18.81 12.48
N LEU A 124 8.41 17.62 11.95
CA LEU A 124 8.52 17.31 10.54
C LEU A 124 7.44 16.32 10.06
N SER A 125 6.50 15.95 10.94
CA SER A 125 5.42 14.98 10.69
C SER A 125 5.93 13.60 10.23
N LEU A 126 7.09 13.16 10.74
CA LEU A 126 7.72 11.87 10.42
C LEU A 126 7.08 10.69 11.18
N ASN A 127 5.76 10.58 11.13
CA ASN A 127 4.98 9.62 11.90
C ASN A 127 4.74 8.27 11.19
N GLY A 128 5.24 8.11 9.96
CA GLY A 128 5.06 6.90 9.16
C GLY A 128 3.62 6.63 8.72
N ARG A 129 2.68 7.55 8.92
CA ARG A 129 1.28 7.47 8.47
C ARG A 129 1.12 8.22 7.14
N ILE A 130 1.59 7.62 6.06
CA ILE A 130 1.67 8.28 4.75
C ILE A 130 0.45 7.97 3.86
N GLY A 131 -0.11 6.75 3.95
CA GLY A 131 -1.24 6.34 3.14
C GLY A 131 -2.55 7.02 3.53
N HIS A 132 -3.28 7.60 2.57
CA HIS A 132 -4.59 8.25 2.83
C HIS A 132 -5.72 7.69 1.95
N PHE A 133 -5.48 7.54 0.64
CA PHE A 133 -6.55 7.34 -0.34
C PHE A 133 -6.94 5.87 -0.63
N GLY A 134 -6.12 4.89 -0.23
CA GLY A 134 -6.42 3.47 -0.46
C GLY A 134 -6.38 3.03 -1.93
N VAL A 135 -5.68 3.80 -2.78
CA VAL A 135 -5.49 3.51 -4.22
C VAL A 135 -4.01 3.49 -4.65
N GLY A 136 -3.11 4.06 -3.85
CA GLY A 136 -1.70 4.25 -4.21
C GLY A 136 -0.97 2.93 -4.46
N ALA A 137 -1.30 1.91 -3.66
CA ALA A 137 -0.74 0.57 -3.79
C ALA A 137 -1.07 -0.08 -5.14
N GLN A 138 -2.32 -0.01 -5.59
CA GLN A 138 -2.72 -0.64 -6.85
C GLN A 138 -2.32 0.22 -8.06
N ASN A 139 -2.44 1.55 -7.95
CA ASN A 139 -2.00 2.45 -9.02
C ASN A 139 -0.51 2.30 -9.33
N SER A 140 0.34 2.20 -8.29
CA SER A 140 1.78 2.00 -8.47
C SER A 140 2.11 0.63 -9.06
N ALA A 141 1.44 -0.43 -8.60
CA ALA A 141 1.64 -1.78 -9.11
C ALA A 141 1.31 -1.87 -10.61
N PHE A 142 0.11 -1.44 -11.01
CA PHE A 142 -0.35 -1.53 -12.40
C PHE A 142 0.28 -0.49 -13.34
N PHE A 143 0.95 0.53 -12.79
CA PHE A 143 1.85 1.38 -13.59
C PHE A 143 3.17 0.68 -13.91
N MET A 144 3.70 -0.12 -12.98
CA MET A 144 5.00 -0.76 -13.12
C MET A 144 4.95 -2.13 -13.80
N ALA A 145 3.83 -2.85 -13.68
CA ALA A 145 3.70 -4.23 -14.12
C ALA A 145 2.26 -4.57 -14.52
N GLU A 146 2.09 -5.65 -15.29
CA GLU A 146 0.78 -6.18 -15.66
C GLU A 146 0.16 -7.04 -14.54
N GLU A 147 0.98 -7.58 -13.65
CA GLU A 147 0.59 -8.46 -12.55
C GLU A 147 1.23 -8.03 -11.23
N GLU A 148 0.50 -8.22 -10.13
CA GLU A 148 1.00 -8.03 -8.77
C GLU A 148 0.80 -9.30 -7.95
N LEU A 149 1.88 -9.80 -7.34
CA LEU A 149 1.83 -10.86 -6.35
C LEU A 149 2.11 -10.28 -4.96
N VAL A 150 1.13 -10.36 -4.07
CA VAL A 150 1.29 -9.98 -2.66
C VAL A 150 1.44 -11.24 -1.82
N VAL A 151 2.59 -11.37 -1.15
CA VAL A 151 2.85 -12.41 -0.15
C VAL A 151 3.00 -11.73 1.19
N THR A 152 2.22 -12.15 2.18
CA THR A 152 2.21 -11.53 3.50
C THR A 152 2.00 -12.57 4.59
N ARG A 153 2.54 -12.26 5.78
CA ARG A 153 2.36 -13.06 6.98
C ARG A 153 2.23 -12.13 8.17
N GLN A 154 1.09 -12.21 8.86
CA GLN A 154 0.91 -11.44 10.08
C GLN A 154 1.88 -11.93 11.17
N ARG A 155 2.58 -10.99 11.82
CA ARG A 155 3.29 -11.28 13.07
C ARG A 155 2.26 -11.65 14.13
N CYS A 156 2.49 -12.76 14.83
CA CYS A 156 1.69 -13.08 16.01
C CYS A 156 2.05 -12.04 17.09
N PRO A 157 1.08 -11.41 17.77
CA PRO A 157 1.39 -10.59 18.94
C PRO A 157 2.18 -11.45 19.94
N ALA A 158 3.31 -10.93 20.43
CA ALA A 158 3.98 -11.55 21.56
C ALA A 158 3.00 -11.53 22.75
N GLY A 159 2.65 -12.72 23.26
CA GLY A 159 1.76 -12.88 24.41
C GLY A 159 2.40 -12.46 25.72
#